data_AF-A0A937VHQ3-F1
#
_entry.id   AF-A0A937VHQ3-F1
#
_cell.length_a   1.000
_cell.length_b   1.000
_cell.length_c   1.000
_cell.angle_alpha   90.00
_cell.angle_beta   90.00
_cell.angle_gamma   90.00
#
_symmetry.space_group_name_H-M   'P 1'
#
loop_
_entity.id
_entity.type
_entity.pdbx_description
1 polymer ?
#
loop_
_entity_poly.entity_id
_entity_poly.type
_entity_poly.pdbx_seq_one_letter_code
_entity_poly.pdbx_strand_id
1 'polypeptide(L)'
;DAVGVDAARFFLVGRSHDSTLDLDIGLAVEESSKNPVYYVHYAHARICSILRNVRERAPETVPQPGARLPGVPIEAAEKALIKALSRFPLVVLDATRRRAPHRMHTYLGELAAEFHGFYRVCRVLADDPAVSTFRTGLCLATRQTLATGLELLGVEAPDAM
;
A
#
# COMPACT_ATOMS: atom_id res chain seq x y z
N ASP A 1 17.32 19.81 4.82
CA ASP A 1 17.11 19.95 6.28
C ASP A 1 15.67 20.26 6.70
N ALA A 2 14.77 20.71 5.81
CA ALA A 2 13.35 20.98 6.15
C ALA A 2 12.35 19.87 5.77
N VAL A 3 12.67 18.98 4.81
CA VAL A 3 11.80 17.90 4.33
C VAL A 3 12.60 16.60 4.33
N GLY A 4 12.02 15.51 4.86
CA GLY A 4 12.65 14.19 4.82
C GLY A 4 12.90 13.72 3.38
N VAL A 5 13.94 12.91 3.16
CA VAL A 5 14.36 12.46 1.82
C VAL A 5 13.21 11.79 1.07
N ASP A 6 12.46 10.95 1.75
CA ASP A 6 11.29 10.25 1.22
C ASP A 6 10.17 11.19 0.80
N ALA A 7 9.83 12.16 1.66
CA ALA A 7 8.84 13.17 1.32
C ALA A 7 9.29 14.00 0.11
N ALA A 8 10.55 14.43 0.04
CA ALA A 8 11.06 15.14 -1.12
C ALA A 8 10.92 14.29 -2.40
N ARG A 9 11.36 13.02 -2.39
CA ARG A 9 11.25 12.12 -3.55
C ARG A 9 9.80 11.90 -3.97
N PHE A 10 8.92 11.59 -3.03
CA PHE A 10 7.54 11.26 -3.31
C PHE A 10 6.79 12.47 -3.92
N PHE A 11 6.98 13.68 -3.36
CA PHE A 11 6.38 14.90 -3.89
C PHE A 11 6.92 15.29 -5.27
N LEU A 12 8.25 15.22 -5.47
CA LEU A 12 8.88 15.54 -6.76
C LEU A 12 8.41 14.59 -7.87
N VAL A 13 8.26 13.30 -7.56
CA VAL A 13 7.77 12.29 -8.51
C VAL A 13 6.28 12.44 -8.81
N GLY A 14 5.47 13.00 -7.90
CA GLY A 14 4.02 13.10 -8.05
C GLY A 14 3.51 14.01 -9.18
N ARG A 15 4.40 14.71 -9.90
CA ARG A 15 4.05 15.61 -11.01
C ARG A 15 4.64 15.15 -12.35
N SER A 16 3.99 15.55 -13.44
CA SER A 16 4.57 15.36 -14.77
C SER A 16 5.76 16.30 -14.94
N HIS A 17 6.77 15.84 -15.68
CA HIS A 17 7.92 16.65 -16.10
C HIS A 17 7.53 17.95 -16.85
N ASP A 18 6.32 18.01 -17.41
CA ASP A 18 5.82 19.16 -18.17
C ASP A 18 5.05 20.18 -17.31
N SER A 19 5.00 19.99 -15.98
CA SER A 19 4.23 20.86 -15.07
C SER A 19 5.11 21.54 -14.03
N THR A 20 4.80 22.81 -13.71
CA THR A 20 5.45 23.54 -12.62
C THR A 20 5.13 22.85 -11.28
N LEU A 21 6.18 22.53 -10.51
CA LEU A 21 6.03 21.96 -9.18
C LEU A 21 6.06 23.07 -8.13
N ASP A 22 4.96 23.23 -7.41
CA ASP A 22 4.92 23.98 -6.16
C ASP A 22 4.99 22.98 -5.00
N LEU A 23 6.15 22.94 -4.33
CA LEU A 23 6.39 22.05 -3.20
C LEU A 23 5.95 22.76 -1.92
N ASP A 24 4.78 22.38 -1.41
CA ASP A 24 4.34 22.82 -0.09
C ASP A 24 5.17 22.08 0.99
N ILE A 25 6.20 22.77 1.49
CA ILE A 25 7.09 22.27 2.54
C ILE A 25 6.31 21.96 3.83
N GLY A 26 5.28 22.76 4.14
CA GLY A 26 4.43 22.53 5.32
C GLY A 26 3.67 21.23 5.20
N LEU A 27 3.08 20.96 4.03
CA LEU A 27 2.41 19.68 3.76
C LEU A 27 3.39 18.50 3.76
N ALA A 28 4.62 18.70 3.27
CA ALA A 28 5.62 17.64 3.17
C ALA A 28 6.13 17.13 4.52
N VAL A 29 6.03 17.94 5.59
CA VAL A 29 6.37 17.55 6.97
C VAL A 29 5.15 17.15 7.81
N GLU A 30 3.93 17.32 7.30
CA GLU A 30 2.70 17.04 8.05
C GLU A 30 2.50 15.52 8.22
N GLU A 31 2.31 15.07 9.46
CA GLU A 31 1.95 13.69 9.78
C GLU A 31 0.43 13.48 9.70
N SER A 32 -0.15 13.75 8.54
CA SER A 32 -1.59 13.62 8.32
C SER A 32 -1.93 12.93 7.01
N SER A 33 -3.20 12.54 6.86
CA SER A 33 -3.70 11.96 5.63
C SER A 33 -3.67 12.91 4.42
N LYS A 34 -3.39 14.20 4.63
CA LYS A 34 -3.20 15.15 3.53
C LYS A 34 -1.82 15.00 2.89
N ASN A 35 -0.82 14.55 3.66
CA ASN A 35 0.51 14.28 3.15
C ASN A 35 0.50 12.91 2.44
N PRO A 36 0.71 12.88 1.11
CA PRO A 36 0.54 11.66 0.33
C PRO A 36 1.59 10.60 0.64
N VAL A 37 2.83 10.97 1.01
CA VAL A 37 3.83 9.98 1.42
C VAL A 37 3.50 9.39 2.78
N TYR A 38 3.09 10.23 3.73
CA TYR A 38 2.69 9.80 5.07
C TYR A 38 1.50 8.84 4.98
N TYR A 39 0.52 9.16 4.12
CA TYR A 39 -0.65 8.32 3.89
C TYR A 39 -0.27 6.90 3.42
N VAL A 40 0.65 6.80 2.46
CA VAL A 40 1.13 5.50 1.95
C VAL A 40 2.00 4.76 2.98
N HIS A 41 2.91 5.47 3.66
CA HIS A 41 3.73 4.90 4.73
C HIS A 41 2.87 4.34 5.85
N TYR A 42 1.83 5.08 6.25
CA TYR A 42 0.91 4.66 7.30
C TYR A 42 0.11 3.41 6.91
N ALA A 43 -0.29 3.28 5.64
CA ALA A 43 -0.88 2.05 5.13
C ALA A 43 0.10 0.88 5.28
N HIS A 44 1.34 1.02 4.81
CA HIS A 44 2.36 -0.03 4.90
C HIS A 44 2.65 -0.44 6.36
N ALA A 45 2.96 0.53 7.23
CA ALA A 45 3.25 0.30 8.64
C ALA A 45 2.07 -0.36 9.38
N ARG A 46 0.83 0.04 9.07
CA ARG A 46 -0.36 -0.62 9.62
C ARG A 46 -0.44 -2.08 9.18
N ILE A 47 -0.17 -2.39 7.91
CA ILE A 47 -0.18 -3.77 7.44
C ILE A 47 0.89 -4.59 8.18
N CYS A 48 2.09 -4.04 8.36
CA CYS A 48 3.14 -4.69 9.15
C CYS A 48 2.69 -4.98 10.58
N SER A 49 2.00 -4.05 11.23
CA SER A 49 1.41 -4.24 12.56
C SER A 49 0.35 -5.34 12.59
N ILE A 50 -0.56 -5.36 11.62
CA ILE A 50 -1.58 -6.42 11.47
C ILE A 50 -0.91 -7.78 11.32
N LEU A 51 0.11 -7.90 10.46
CA LEU A 51 0.79 -9.16 10.22
C LEU A 51 1.57 -9.65 11.44
N ARG A 52 2.13 -8.74 12.26
CA ARG A 52 2.69 -9.09 13.58
C ARG A 52 1.60 -9.67 14.49
N ASN A 53 0.45 -9.00 14.59
CA ASN A 53 -0.67 -9.47 15.41
C ASN A 53 -1.22 -10.83 14.95
N VAL A 54 -1.32 -11.07 13.64
CA VAL A 54 -1.74 -12.37 13.09
C VAL A 54 -0.75 -13.47 13.47
N ARG A 55 0.56 -13.24 13.35
CA ARG A 55 1.59 -14.23 13.73
C ARG A 55 1.56 -14.58 15.22
N GLU A 56 1.22 -13.62 16.07
CA GLU A 56 1.13 -13.82 17.52
C GLU A 56 -0.13 -14.59 17.93
N ARG A 57 -1.27 -14.34 17.27
CA ARG A 57 -2.59 -14.79 17.73
C ARG A 57 -3.22 -15.91 16.92
N ALA A 58 -2.86 -16.03 15.64
CA ALA A 58 -3.40 -17.00 14.71
C ALA A 58 -2.35 -17.39 13.64
N PRO A 59 -1.15 -17.85 14.05
CA PRO A 59 -0.05 -18.16 13.13
C PRO A 59 -0.43 -19.17 12.03
N GLU A 60 -1.38 -20.07 12.29
CA GLU A 60 -1.91 -21.04 11.34
C GLU A 60 -2.66 -20.41 10.16
N THR A 61 -3.09 -19.15 10.30
CA THR A 61 -3.77 -18.40 9.23
C THR A 61 -2.79 -17.64 8.32
N VAL A 62 -1.49 -17.74 8.56
CA VAL A 62 -0.47 -17.14 7.70
C VAL A 62 -0.22 -18.06 6.50
N PRO A 63 -0.61 -17.68 5.27
CA PRO A 63 -0.38 -18.51 4.10
C PRO A 63 1.11 -18.59 3.76
N GLN A 64 1.54 -19.77 3.32
CA GLN A 64 2.90 -19.96 2.81
C GLN A 64 3.10 -19.24 1.47
N PRO A 65 4.34 -18.82 1.13
CA PRO A 65 4.65 -18.27 -0.18
C PRO A 65 4.20 -19.22 -1.31
N GLY A 66 3.44 -18.70 -2.28
CA GLY A 66 2.91 -19.48 -3.41
C GLY A 66 1.70 -20.36 -3.07
N ALA A 67 1.22 -20.37 -1.83
CA ALA A 67 0.02 -21.12 -1.47
C ALA A 67 -1.23 -20.54 -2.13
N ARG A 68 -2.13 -21.42 -2.55
CA ARG A 68 -3.47 -21.03 -2.99
C ARG A 68 -4.29 -20.61 -1.76
N LEU A 69 -4.84 -19.39 -1.80
CA LEU A 69 -5.74 -18.93 -0.73
C LEU A 69 -7.08 -19.69 -0.75
N PRO A 70 -7.73 -19.88 0.42
CA PRO A 70 -9.05 -20.49 0.50
C PRO A 70 -10.08 -19.73 -0.34
N GLY A 71 -11.03 -20.46 -0.94
CA GLY A 71 -12.19 -19.86 -1.58
C GLY A 71 -13.23 -19.47 -0.53
N VAL A 72 -13.40 -18.18 -0.30
CA VAL A 72 -14.38 -17.62 0.65
C VAL A 72 -15.30 -16.62 -0.05
N PRO A 73 -16.51 -16.37 0.46
CA PRO A 73 -17.31 -15.23 0.04
C PRO A 73 -16.50 -13.94 0.24
N ILE A 74 -16.39 -13.14 -0.83
CA ILE A 74 -15.61 -11.90 -0.81
C ILE A 74 -16.51 -10.67 -0.79
N GLU A 75 -16.20 -9.77 0.14
CA GLU A 75 -16.86 -8.50 0.37
C GLU A 75 -16.52 -7.47 -0.71
N ALA A 76 -17.33 -6.41 -0.79
CA ALA A 76 -17.11 -5.34 -1.75
C ALA A 76 -15.72 -4.68 -1.60
N ALA A 77 -15.30 -4.43 -0.35
CA ALA A 77 -14.00 -3.81 -0.07
C ALA A 77 -12.82 -4.75 -0.40
N GLU A 78 -12.97 -6.05 -0.19
CA GLU A 78 -11.97 -7.05 -0.60
C GLU A 78 -11.85 -7.11 -2.12
N LYS A 79 -12.97 -7.11 -2.85
CA LYS A 79 -12.98 -7.04 -4.32
C LYS A 79 -12.27 -5.80 -4.84
N ALA A 80 -12.49 -4.64 -4.22
CA ALA A 80 -11.87 -3.38 -4.62
C ALA A 80 -10.34 -3.43 -4.42
N LEU A 81 -9.88 -3.91 -3.27
CA LEU A 81 -8.46 -4.11 -3.00
C LEU A 81 -7.81 -5.11 -3.97
N ILE A 82 -8.47 -6.25 -4.27
CA ILE A 82 -7.97 -7.24 -5.24
C ILE A 82 -7.82 -6.62 -6.64
N LYS A 83 -8.79 -5.82 -7.07
CA LYS A 83 -8.72 -5.09 -8.34
C LYS A 83 -7.59 -4.07 -8.33
N ALA A 84 -7.35 -3.37 -7.22
CA ALA A 84 -6.23 -2.44 -7.10
C ALA A 84 -4.88 -3.15 -7.18
N LEU A 85 -4.73 -4.30 -6.50
CA LEU A 85 -3.52 -5.12 -6.55
C LEU A 85 -3.23 -5.65 -7.97
N SER A 86 -4.27 -6.14 -8.67
CA SER A 86 -4.08 -6.73 -10.01
C SER A 86 -3.64 -5.73 -11.08
N ARG A 87 -3.84 -4.43 -10.85
CA ARG A 87 -3.38 -3.36 -11.76
C ARG A 87 -1.86 -3.14 -11.70
N PHE A 88 -1.16 -3.55 -10.64
CA PHE A 88 0.24 -3.19 -10.42
C PHE A 88 1.17 -3.46 -11.63
N PRO A 89 1.17 -4.66 -12.25
CA PRO A 89 2.10 -4.94 -13.34
C PRO A 89 1.85 -4.05 -14.58
N LEU A 90 0.58 -3.73 -14.85
CA LEU A 90 0.19 -2.87 -15.96
C LEU A 90 0.59 -1.42 -15.70
N VAL A 91 0.44 -0.94 -14.46
CA VAL A 91 0.87 0.42 -14.07
C VAL A 91 2.38 0.55 -14.20
N VAL A 92 3.15 -0.43 -13.70
CA VAL A 92 4.61 -0.43 -13.84
C VAL A 92 5.02 -0.41 -15.32
N LEU A 93 4.46 -1.29 -16.14
CA LEU A 93 4.76 -1.37 -17.57
C LEU A 93 4.48 -0.04 -18.29
N ASP A 94 3.33 0.56 -18.01
CA ASP A 94 2.92 1.81 -18.63
C ASP A 94 3.77 3.01 -18.15
N ALA A 95 4.08 3.08 -16.85
CA ALA A 95 4.98 4.07 -16.28
C ALA A 95 6.38 3.99 -16.91
N THR A 96 6.91 2.78 -17.11
CA THR A 96 8.20 2.56 -17.80
C THR A 96 8.14 2.99 -19.26
N ARG A 97 7.15 2.53 -20.03
CA ARG A 97 7.02 2.83 -21.47
C ARG A 97 6.92 4.33 -21.75
N ARG A 98 6.22 5.06 -20.87
CA ARG A 98 5.99 6.50 -21.02
C ARG A 98 7.03 7.36 -20.31
N ARG A 99 7.99 6.75 -19.58
CA ARG A 99 8.90 7.46 -18.65
C ARG A 99 8.13 8.39 -17.71
N ALA A 100 7.03 7.87 -17.16
CA ALA A 100 6.04 8.61 -16.38
C ALA A 100 5.95 8.08 -14.93
N PRO A 101 6.97 8.31 -14.07
CA PRO A 101 7.02 7.76 -12.71
C PRO A 101 5.90 8.29 -11.80
N HIS A 102 5.34 9.47 -12.08
CA HIS A 102 4.15 10.00 -11.38
C HIS A 102 2.95 9.05 -11.40
N ARG A 103 2.87 8.14 -12.38
CA ARG A 103 1.82 7.11 -12.41
C ARG A 103 1.93 6.13 -11.26
N MET A 104 3.16 5.81 -10.82
CA MET A 104 3.39 4.99 -9.64
C MET A 104 2.98 5.71 -8.37
N HIS A 105 3.29 7.01 -8.25
CA HIS A 105 2.82 7.84 -7.13
C HIS A 105 1.30 7.78 -6.98
N THR A 106 0.56 8.04 -8.06
CA THR A 106 -0.92 7.99 -8.04
C THR A 106 -1.42 6.60 -7.66
N TYR A 107 -0.86 5.55 -8.26
CA TYR A 107 -1.23 4.18 -7.96
C TYR A 107 -1.03 3.80 -6.49
N LEU A 108 0.10 4.18 -5.89
CA LEU A 108 0.39 3.88 -4.49
C LEU A 108 -0.61 4.56 -3.55
N GLY A 109 -0.99 5.81 -3.83
CA GLY A 109 -2.05 6.51 -3.10
C GLY A 109 -3.40 5.80 -3.21
N GLU A 110 -3.78 5.38 -4.42
CA GLU A 110 -5.01 4.60 -4.65
C GLU A 110 -4.99 3.25 -3.91
N LEU A 111 -3.88 2.51 -3.99
CA LEU A 111 -3.75 1.22 -3.30
C LEU A 111 -3.83 1.38 -1.78
N ALA A 112 -3.21 2.41 -1.22
CA ALA A 112 -3.31 2.75 0.20
C ALA A 112 -4.76 3.07 0.59
N ALA A 113 -5.49 3.84 -0.24
CA ALA A 113 -6.88 4.17 0.00
C ALA A 113 -7.79 2.93 0.01
N GLU A 114 -7.61 2.02 -0.95
CA GLU A 114 -8.35 0.75 -1.04
C GLU A 114 -8.05 -0.14 0.17
N PHE A 115 -6.78 -0.19 0.61
CA PHE A 115 -6.42 -0.90 1.83
C PHE A 115 -7.08 -0.30 3.08
N HIS A 116 -7.11 1.02 3.22
CA HIS A 116 -7.80 1.68 4.33
C HIS A 116 -9.30 1.44 4.32
N GLY A 117 -9.92 1.39 3.14
CA GLY A 117 -11.31 0.99 2.95
C GLY A 117 -11.56 -0.44 3.42
N PHE A 118 -10.74 -1.39 2.95
CA PHE A 118 -10.75 -2.79 3.39
C PHE A 118 -10.60 -2.92 4.91
N TYR A 119 -9.58 -2.32 5.51
CA TYR A 119 -9.30 -2.45 6.94
C TYR A 119 -10.42 -1.90 7.83
N ARG A 120 -11.14 -0.88 7.36
CA ARG A 120 -12.25 -0.27 8.12
C ARG A 120 -13.42 -1.23 8.32
N VAL A 121 -13.69 -2.10 7.35
CA VAL A 121 -14.92 -2.92 7.32
C VAL A 121 -14.65 -4.42 7.40
N CYS A 122 -13.45 -4.88 7.05
CA CYS A 122 -13.08 -6.28 7.04
C CYS A 122 -12.09 -6.59 8.17
N ARG A 123 -12.56 -7.26 9.22
CA ARG A 123 -11.70 -7.74 10.31
C ARG A 123 -10.77 -8.84 9.80
N VAL A 124 -9.45 -8.65 9.89
CA VAL A 124 -8.45 -9.62 9.40
C VAL A 124 -8.49 -10.92 10.18
N LEU A 125 -8.49 -10.86 11.52
CA LEU A 125 -8.73 -12.01 12.39
C LEU A 125 -10.23 -12.20 12.59
N ALA A 126 -10.88 -12.87 11.65
CA ALA A 126 -12.30 -13.20 11.65
C ALA A 126 -12.58 -14.51 12.42
N ASP A 127 -13.87 -14.79 12.66
CA ASP A 127 -14.29 -16.01 13.36
C ASP A 127 -14.05 -17.28 12.53
N ASP A 128 -14.10 -17.16 11.20
CA ASP A 128 -13.75 -18.24 10.26
C ASP A 128 -12.23 -18.19 9.92
N PRO A 129 -11.45 -19.24 10.23
CA PRO A 129 -10.03 -19.32 9.90
C PRO A 129 -9.74 -19.23 8.40
N ALA A 130 -10.63 -19.69 7.53
CA ALA A 130 -10.47 -19.59 6.08
C ALA A 130 -10.55 -18.12 5.63
N VAL A 131 -11.47 -17.34 6.21
CA VAL A 131 -11.58 -15.89 5.96
C VAL A 131 -10.35 -15.17 6.51
N SER A 132 -9.88 -15.55 7.70
CA SER A 132 -8.65 -14.99 8.27
C SER A 132 -7.42 -15.27 7.39
N THR A 133 -7.32 -16.49 6.85
CA THR A 133 -6.23 -16.87 5.94
C THR A 133 -6.28 -16.07 4.64
N PHE A 134 -7.47 -15.93 4.06
CA PHE A 134 -7.68 -15.14 2.85
C PHE A 134 -7.30 -13.67 3.06
N ARG A 135 -7.80 -13.04 4.12
CA ARG A 135 -7.52 -11.63 4.47
C ARG A 135 -6.06 -11.39 4.81
N THR A 136 -5.41 -12.32 5.49
CA THR A 136 -3.97 -12.29 5.75
C THR A 136 -3.17 -12.34 4.44
N GLY A 137 -3.61 -13.15 3.48
CA GLY A 137 -3.07 -13.16 2.12
C GLY A 137 -3.19 -11.81 1.41
N LEU A 138 -4.34 -11.15 1.51
CA LEU A 138 -4.52 -9.79 0.97
C LEU A 138 -3.59 -8.77 1.64
N CYS A 139 -3.43 -8.84 2.97
CA CYS A 139 -2.48 -8.00 3.69
C CYS A 139 -1.04 -8.23 3.20
N LEU A 140 -0.60 -9.49 3.06
CA LEU A 140 0.74 -9.82 2.56
C LEU A 140 0.98 -9.27 1.15
N ALA A 141 0.03 -9.48 0.24
CA ALA A 141 0.11 -8.99 -1.13
C ALA A 141 0.16 -7.45 -1.19
N THR A 142 -0.65 -6.78 -0.37
CA THR A 142 -0.70 -5.32 -0.28
C THR A 142 0.60 -4.75 0.27
N ARG A 143 1.12 -5.32 1.37
CA ARG A 143 2.42 -4.92 1.93
C ARG A 143 3.52 -5.01 0.88
N GLN A 144 3.61 -6.16 0.21
CA GLN A 144 4.65 -6.39 -0.80
C GLN A 144 4.52 -5.41 -1.96
N THR A 145 3.31 -5.17 -2.44
CA THR A 145 3.07 -4.26 -3.57
C THR A 145 3.40 -2.81 -3.22
N LEU A 146 3.03 -2.35 -2.02
CA LEU A 146 3.40 -1.02 -1.52
C LEU A 146 4.92 -0.90 -1.38
N ALA A 147 5.57 -1.86 -0.73
CA ALA A 147 7.03 -1.85 -0.55
C ALA A 147 7.77 -1.81 -1.89
N THR A 148 7.41 -2.69 -2.83
CA THR A 148 8.02 -2.71 -4.17
C THR A 148 7.75 -1.43 -4.94
N GLY A 149 6.54 -0.87 -4.88
CA GLY A 149 6.23 0.36 -5.58
C GLY A 149 6.94 1.59 -4.99
N LEU A 150 7.09 1.66 -3.66
CA LEU A 150 7.88 2.70 -2.98
C LEU A 150 9.37 2.59 -3.33
N GLU A 151 9.91 1.37 -3.33
CA GLU A 151 11.29 1.09 -3.73
C GLU A 151 11.58 1.53 -5.17
N LEU A 152 10.65 1.30 -6.11
CA LEU A 152 10.75 1.78 -7.50
C LEU A 152 10.81 3.32 -7.59
N LEU A 153 10.29 4.04 -6.59
CA LEU A 153 10.38 5.50 -6.48
C LEU A 153 11.56 5.98 -5.63
N GLY A 154 12.37 5.05 -5.10
CA GLY A 154 13.46 5.36 -4.17
C GLY A 154 12.97 5.87 -2.82
N VAL A 155 11.77 5.50 -2.40
CA VAL A 155 11.15 5.89 -1.13
C VAL A 155 11.14 4.67 -0.19
N GLU A 156 11.46 4.87 1.08
CA GLU A 156 11.43 3.77 2.04
C GLU A 156 10.00 3.32 2.38
N ALA A 157 9.86 2.07 2.82
CA ALA A 157 8.59 1.50 3.25
C ALA A 157 8.68 1.15 4.75
N PRO A 158 8.35 2.08 5.66
CA PRO A 158 8.56 1.87 7.08
C PRO A 158 7.66 0.77 7.65
N ASP A 159 8.23 -0.12 8.46
CA ASP A 159 7.51 -1.21 9.14
C ASP A 159 6.74 -0.74 10.39
N ALA A 160 7.00 0.49 10.83
CA ALA A 160 6.36 1.20 11.93
C ALA A 160 6.44 2.72 11.66
N MET A 161 5.38 3.44 12.01
CA MET A 161 5.23 4.91 11.94
C MET A 161 4.76 5.39 13.30
#